data_AF-A0A7C2NAN8-F1
#
_entry.id   AF-A0A7C2NAN8-F1
#
_cell.length_a   1.000
_cell.length_b   1.000
_cell.length_c   1.000
_cell.angle_alpha   90.00
_cell.angle_beta   90.00
_cell.angle_gamma   90.00
#
_symmetry.space_group_name_H-M   'P 1'
#
loop_
_entity.id
_entity.type
_entity.pdbx_description
1 polymer ?
#
loop_
_entity_poly.entity_id
_entity_poly.type
_entity_poly.pdbx_seq_one_letter_code
_entity_poly.pdbx_strand_id
1 'polypeptide(L)' 'MNPNTTHAGGAPAALEPLAFPLSGSRLIEASAGTGKTWTITGLYARLILEQGLKVEEILVVTYT' A
#
# COMPACT_ATOMS: atom_id res chain seq x y z
N MET A 1 11.87 11.54 34.63
CA MET A 1 10.63 11.91 33.91
C MET A 1 11.04 12.84 32.77
N ASN A 2 11.42 12.29 31.61
CA ASN A 2 11.65 13.08 30.40
C ASN A 2 10.88 12.44 29.24
N PRO A 3 9.65 12.89 28.94
CA PRO A 3 8.90 12.45 27.76
C PRO A 3 9.32 13.34 26.58
N ASN A 4 10.45 13.04 25.95
CA ASN A 4 10.71 13.55 24.62
C ASN A 4 11.02 12.38 23.69
N THR A 5 9.96 11.66 23.35
CA THR A 5 9.93 10.74 22.21
C THR A 5 10.01 11.57 20.95
N THR A 6 11.23 11.73 20.45
CA THR A 6 11.53 12.24 19.11
C THR A 6 10.72 11.46 18.08
N HIS A 7 9.66 12.06 17.53
CA HIS A 7 9.12 11.66 16.24
C HIS A 7 10.14 12.10 15.19
N ALA A 8 11.11 11.24 14.91
CA ALA A 8 12.05 11.46 13.82
C ALA A 8 11.25 11.55 12.52
N GLY A 9 11.04 12.78 12.05
CA GLY A 9 10.44 13.08 10.75
C GLY A 9 11.41 12.67 9.64
N GLY A 10 11.47 11.37 9.36
CA GLY A 10 11.97 10.88 8.07
C GLY A 10 10.95 11.23 7.00
N ALA A 11 11.40 11.76 5.87
CA ALA A 11 10.54 11.94 4.70
C ALA A 11 9.78 10.64 4.41
N PRO A 12 8.49 10.68 4.02
CA PRO A 12 7.74 9.47 3.74
C PRO A 12 8.52 8.65 2.71
N ALA A 13 8.95 7.45 3.10
CA ALA A 13 9.63 6.56 2.19
C ALA A 13 8.68 6.27 1.02
N ALA A 14 9.20 6.36 -0.21
CA ALA A 14 8.42 6.01 -1.39
C ALA A 14 7.89 4.58 -1.23
N LEU A 15 6.61 4.39 -1.55
CA LEU A 15 6.02 3.07 -1.54
C LEU A 15 6.69 2.21 -2.61
N GLU A 16 7.27 1.08 -2.20
CA GLU A 16 7.83 0.04 -3.08
C GLU A 16 6.78 -1.06 -3.31
N PRO A 17 6.01 -1.04 -4.42
CA PRO A 17 4.85 -1.92 -4.59
C PRO A 17 5.19 -3.39 -4.60
N LEU A 18 6.42 -3.77 -4.99
CA LEU A 18 6.90 -5.16 -5.06
C LEU A 18 7.38 -5.71 -3.72
N ALA A 19 7.77 -4.85 -2.78
CA ALA A 19 8.18 -5.25 -1.42
C ALA A 19 7.06 -5.06 -0.39
N PHE A 20 5.95 -4.42 -0.78
CA PHE A 20 4.84 -4.12 0.13
C PHE A 20 4.19 -5.40 0.70
N PRO A 21 3.97 -5.52 2.02
CA PRO A 21 3.33 -6.71 2.57
C PRO A 21 1.88 -6.88 2.09
N LEU A 22 1.50 -8.09 1.68
CA LEU A 22 0.16 -8.41 1.15
C LEU A 22 -0.83 -8.88 2.24
N SER A 23 -0.42 -8.89 3.50
CA SER A 23 -1.22 -9.37 4.62
C SER A 23 -1.41 -8.33 5.73
N GLY A 24 -2.55 -8.44 6.41
CA GLY A 24 -3.01 -7.51 7.43
C GLY A 24 -3.56 -6.21 6.84
N SER A 25 -3.90 -5.27 7.71
CA SER A 25 -4.38 -3.94 7.30
C SER A 25 -3.20 -3.00 7.07
N ARG A 26 -3.20 -2.31 5.93
CA ARG A 26 -2.16 -1.35 5.56
C ARG A 26 -2.79 -0.07 5.05
N LEU A 27 -2.14 1.07 5.33
CA LEU A 27 -2.51 2.38 4.82
C LEU A 27 -1.49 2.80 3.77
N ILE A 28 -1.98 3.25 2.62
CA ILE A 28 -1.16 3.85 1.55
C ILE A 28 -1.65 5.28 1.36
N GLU A 29 -0.81 6.24 1.66
CA GLU A 29 -1.08 7.66 1.42
C GLU A 29 -0.55 8.07 0.05
N ALA A 30 -1.37 8.74 -0.75
CA ALA A 30 -1.02 9.10 -2.12
C ALA A 30 -1.66 10.42 -2.56
N SER A 31 -0.84 11.39 -2.94
CA SER A 31 -1.27 12.71 -3.44
C SER A 31 -1.81 12.65 -4.88
N ALA A 32 -2.38 13.76 -5.36
CA ALA A 32 -2.79 13.86 -6.76
C ALA A 32 -1.60 13.59 -7.71
N GLY A 33 -1.82 12.80 -8.76
CA GLY A 33 -0.77 12.49 -9.74
C GLY A 33 0.28 11.44 -9.31
N THR A 34 0.23 10.88 -8.10
CA THR A 34 1.26 9.94 -7.61
C THR A 34 0.97 8.47 -7.92
N GLY A 35 0.29 8.18 -9.03
CA GLY A 35 0.11 6.80 -9.50
C GLY A 35 -0.78 5.90 -8.64
N LYS A 36 -1.81 6.41 -7.95
CA LYS A 36 -2.76 5.60 -7.15
C LYS A 36 -3.25 4.35 -7.87
N THR A 37 -3.72 4.52 -9.12
CA THR A 37 -4.19 3.40 -9.95
C THR A 37 -3.06 2.41 -10.22
N TRP A 38 -1.88 2.90 -10.57
CA TRP A 38 -0.70 2.07 -10.80
C TRP A 38 -0.34 1.22 -9.58
N THR A 39 -0.34 1.83 -8.39
CA THR A 39 -0.09 1.13 -7.12
C THR A 39 -1.14 0.05 -6.85
N ILE A 40 -2.43 0.37 -6.94
CA ILE A 40 -3.50 -0.62 -6.70
C ILE A 40 -3.43 -1.76 -7.71
N THR A 41 -3.18 -1.47 -9.00
CA THR A 41 -3.01 -2.51 -10.04
C THR A 41 -1.80 -3.40 -9.76
N GLY A 42 -0.67 -2.84 -9.32
CA GLY A 42 0.50 -3.63 -8.93
C GLY A 42 0.21 -4.56 -7.76
N LEU A 43 -0.43 -4.07 -6.70
CA LEU A 43 -0.82 -4.88 -5.55
C LEU A 43 -1.82 -5.96 -5.94
N TYR A 44 -2.80 -5.64 -6.79
CA TYR A 44 -3.77 -6.59 -7.32
C TYR A 44 -3.10 -7.73 -8.09
N ALA A 45 -2.15 -7.40 -8.99
CA ALA A 45 -1.38 -8.40 -9.72
C ALA A 45 -0.56 -9.30 -8.79
N ARG A 46 0.05 -8.73 -7.74
CA ARG A 46 0.81 -9.51 -6.75
C ARG A 46 -0.08 -10.45 -5.94
N LEU A 47 -1.29 -10.03 -5.56
CA LEU A 47 -2.25 -10.92 -4.90
C LEU A 47 -2.59 -12.15 -5.76
N ILE A 48 -2.71 -11.98 -7.07
CA ILE A 48 -2.94 -13.10 -7.99
C ILE A 48 -1.68 -13.96 -8.13
N LEU A 49 -0.53 -13.35 -8.44
CA LEU A 49 0.68 -14.07 -8.82
C LEU A 49 1.44 -14.67 -7.63
N GLU A 50 1.49 -13.97 -6.49
CA GLU A 50 2.26 -14.39 -5.31
C GLU A 50 1.42 -15.13 -4.29
N GLN A 51 0.13 -14.78 -4.13
CA GLN A 51 -0.77 -15.44 -3.18
C GLN A 51 -1.70 -16.46 -3.84
N GLY A 52 -1.74 -16.54 -5.18
CA GLY A 52 -2.57 -17.50 -5.91
C GLY A 52 -4.08 -17.23 -5.80
N LEU A 53 -4.47 -16.01 -5.40
CA LEU A 53 -5.87 -15.63 -5.29
C LEU A 53 -6.51 -15.52 -6.66
N LYS A 54 -7.75 -16.00 -6.78
CA LYS A 54 -8.59 -15.77 -7.95
C LYS A 54 -9.13 -14.35 -7.95
N VAL A 55 -9.50 -13.88 -9.13
CA VAL A 55 -10.05 -12.53 -9.35
C VAL A 55 -11.27 -12.27 -8.46
N GLU A 56 -12.17 -13.25 -8.34
CA GLU A 56 -13.38 -13.19 -7.53
C GLU A 56 -13.13 -13.16 -6.00
N GLU A 57 -11.91 -13.49 -5.56
CA GLU A 57 -11.52 -13.46 -4.14
C GLU A 57 -10.95 -12.10 -3.71
N ILE A 58 -10.76 -11.17 -4.67
CA ILE A 58 -10.15 -9.86 -4.42
C ILE A 58 -11.18 -8.73 -4.62
N LEU A 59 -11.55 -8.08 -3.52
CA LEU A 59 -12.44 -6.91 -3.57
C LEU A 59 -11.62 -5.61 -3.72
N VAL A 60 -11.89 -4.86 -4.80
CA VAL A 60 -11.40 -3.50 -5.00
C VAL A 60 -12.59 -2.55 -5.03
N VAL A 61 -12.59 -1.53 -4.17
CA VAL A 61 -13.63 -0.50 -4.10
C VAL A 61 -13.01 0.85 -4.41
N THR A 62 -13.68 1.63 -5.27
CA THR A 62 -13.26 2.98 -5.64
C THR A 62 -14.47 3.92 -5.65
N TYR A 63 -14.21 5.22 -5.54
CA TYR A 63 -15.19 6.29 -5.70
C TYR A 63 -14.76 7.18 -6.86
N THR A 64 -15.66 7.44 -7.80
CA THR A 64 -15.41 8.24 -9.01
C THR A 64 -15.85 9.69 -8.83
#